data_AF-A0A1H7YEV5-F1
#
_entry.id   AF-A0A1H7YEV5-F1
#
_cell.length_a   1.000
_cell.length_b   1.000
_cell.length_c   1.000
_cell.angle_alpha   90.00
_cell.angle_beta   90.00
_cell.angle_gamma   90.00
#
_symmetry.space_group_name_H-M   'P 1'
#
loop_
_entity.id
_entity.type
_entity.pdbx_description
1 polymer ?
#
loop_
_entity_poly.entity_id
_entity_poly.type
_entity_poly.pdbx_seq_one_letter_code
_entity_poly.pdbx_strand_id
1 'polypeptide(L)'
;MMNKIIRTTLITLLLTFAAHAAAQQGLQIATVFQKYGKQKGVTMVELSNEMLETYQMTLYKSLVFKDASDALPTILRCLEADKKKAKKVKEVVSNGQIKSGYYQLPQLKEDVNRFILFKTGKKDSATLIYIEGELDADDLITMLFMKKE
;
A
#
# COMPACT_ATOMS: atom_id res chain seq x y z
N MET A 1 -34.11 -9.29 32.63
CA MET A 1 -34.25 -9.40 31.15
C MET A 1 -33.64 -8.20 30.41
N MET A 2 -33.66 -6.99 30.98
CA MET A 2 -33.12 -5.75 30.40
C MET A 2 -31.60 -5.72 30.15
N ASN A 3 -30.79 -6.40 30.98
CA ASN A 3 -29.33 -6.46 30.80
C ASN A 3 -28.86 -7.37 29.64
N LYS A 4 -29.71 -8.31 29.19
CA LYS A 4 -29.39 -9.15 28.02
C LYS A 4 -29.56 -8.35 26.73
N ILE A 5 -30.63 -7.55 26.63
CA ILE A 5 -30.93 -6.72 25.46
C ILE A 5 -29.85 -5.65 25.28
N ILE A 6 -29.45 -4.95 26.35
CA ILE A 6 -28.38 -3.94 26.31
C ILE A 6 -27.03 -4.55 25.88
N ARG A 7 -26.72 -5.77 26.34
CA ARG A 7 -25.50 -6.49 25.93
C ARG A 7 -25.53 -6.91 24.46
N THR A 8 -26.65 -7.39 23.93
CA THR A 8 -26.75 -7.75 22.50
C THR A 8 -26.70 -6.53 21.58
N THR A 9 -27.34 -5.41 21.94
CA THR A 9 -27.33 -4.20 21.10
C THR A 9 -25.94 -3.55 21.04
N LEU A 10 -25.18 -3.62 22.14
CA LEU A 10 -23.82 -3.08 22.20
C LEU A 10 -22.83 -3.90 21.35
N ILE A 11 -23.03 -5.23 21.24
CA ILE A 11 -22.20 -6.12 20.41
C ILE A 11 -22.48 -5.90 18.92
N THR A 12 -23.74 -5.70 18.53
CA THR A 12 -24.08 -5.35 17.13
C THR A 12 -23.55 -3.96 16.73
N LEU A 13 -23.52 -3.01 17.67
CA LEU A 13 -22.99 -1.66 17.40
C LEU A 13 -21.45 -1.64 17.32
N LEU A 14 -20.75 -2.50 18.07
CA LEU A 14 -19.29 -2.67 17.96
C LEU A 14 -18.87 -3.33 16.63
N LEU A 15 -19.70 -4.21 16.06
CA LEU A 15 -19.40 -4.90 14.79
C LEU A 15 -19.52 -3.97 13.57
N THR A 16 -20.34 -2.91 13.64
CA THR A 16 -20.50 -1.96 12.54
C THR A 16 -19.40 -0.89 12.46
N PHE A 17 -18.60 -0.72 13.52
CA PHE A 17 -17.51 0.27 13.54
C PHE A 17 -16.17 -0.24 12.96
N ALA A 18 -16.04 -1.54 12.66
CA ALA A 18 -14.83 -2.10 12.06
C ALA A 18 -14.72 -1.89 10.54
N ALA A 19 -15.75 -1.35 9.88
CA ALA A 19 -15.81 -1.26 8.42
C ALA A 19 -14.99 -0.12 7.78
N HIS A 20 -14.40 0.79 8.57
CA HIS A 20 -13.70 1.97 8.04
C HIS A 20 -12.17 1.83 7.97
N ALA A 21 -11.63 0.60 8.05
CA ALA A 21 -10.19 0.33 7.90
C ALA A 21 -9.86 -0.65 6.76
N ALA A 22 -10.75 -0.82 5.78
CA ALA A 22 -10.63 -1.83 4.72
C ALA A 22 -9.75 -1.41 3.52
N ALA A 23 -8.70 -0.63 3.75
CA ALA A 23 -7.67 -0.38 2.73
C ALA A 23 -6.65 -1.54 2.73
N GLN A 24 -6.17 -1.99 1.57
CA GLN A 24 -5.18 -3.09 1.42
C GLN A 24 -5.65 -4.49 1.88
N GLN A 25 -6.96 -4.73 1.95
CA GLN A 25 -7.49 -6.00 2.44
C GLN A 25 -6.99 -7.20 1.61
N GLY A 26 -6.38 -8.16 2.29
CA GLY A 26 -5.85 -9.39 1.68
C GLY A 26 -4.42 -9.32 1.14
N LEU A 27 -3.70 -8.23 1.36
CA LEU A 27 -2.30 -8.05 0.96
C LEU A 27 -1.35 -8.08 2.17
N GLN A 28 -0.22 -8.78 2.02
CA GLN A 28 0.80 -8.85 3.06
C GLN A 28 1.55 -7.53 3.23
N ILE A 29 1.66 -6.70 2.18
CA ILE A 29 2.28 -5.38 2.31
C ILE A 29 1.57 -4.46 3.31
N ALA A 30 0.28 -4.70 3.60
CA ALA A 30 -0.47 -3.94 4.60
C ALA A 30 0.21 -4.00 5.98
N THR A 31 0.81 -5.14 6.31
CA THR A 31 1.55 -5.35 7.56
C THR A 31 2.80 -4.46 7.64
N VAL A 32 3.41 -4.12 6.50
CA VAL A 32 4.55 -3.20 6.45
C VAL A 32 4.10 -1.78 6.79
N PHE A 33 3.01 -1.31 6.18
CA PHE A 33 2.43 0.00 6.47
C PHE A 33 2.04 0.14 7.94
N GLN A 34 1.40 -0.88 8.50
CA GLN A 34 1.01 -0.90 9.91
C GLN A 34 2.21 -0.92 10.86
N LYS A 35 3.21 -1.77 10.60
CA LYS A 35 4.36 -1.96 11.47
C LYS A 35 5.32 -0.77 11.44
N TYR A 36 5.61 -0.23 10.25
CA TYR A 36 6.66 0.76 10.05
C TYR A 36 6.16 2.19 9.91
N GLY A 37 4.85 2.41 9.72
CA GLY A 37 4.30 3.75 9.47
C GLY A 37 4.53 4.80 10.54
N LYS A 38 4.85 4.38 11.77
CA LYS A 38 5.18 5.28 12.89
C LYS A 38 6.62 5.11 13.38
N GLN A 39 7.44 4.33 12.68
CA GLN A 39 8.82 4.08 13.09
C GLN A 39 9.69 5.32 12.87
N LYS A 40 10.57 5.62 13.83
CA LYS A 40 11.56 6.70 13.70
C LYS A 40 12.42 6.46 12.44
N GLY A 41 12.59 7.51 11.63
CA GLY A 41 13.35 7.40 10.38
C GLY A 41 12.53 6.91 9.18
N VAL A 42 11.23 6.67 9.38
CA VAL A 42 10.27 6.35 8.32
C VAL A 42 9.25 7.49 8.18
N THR A 43 8.99 7.90 6.95
CA THR A 43 7.95 8.87 6.63
C THR A 43 6.78 8.16 5.97
N MET A 44 5.61 8.18 6.61
CA MET A 44 4.35 7.74 6.02
C MET A 44 3.62 8.93 5.39
N VAL A 45 3.12 8.76 4.17
CA VAL A 45 2.20 9.73 3.54
C VAL A 45 0.93 9.01 3.11
N GLU A 46 -0.21 9.59 3.47
CA GLU A 46 -1.52 9.25 2.91
C GLU A 46 -2.09 10.53 2.30
N LEU A 47 -2.62 10.47 1.08
CA LEU A 47 -3.18 11.64 0.41
C LEU A 47 -4.59 11.93 0.92
N SER A 48 -4.97 13.21 0.95
CA SER A 48 -6.36 13.62 1.19
C SER A 48 -7.25 13.29 0.00
N ASN A 49 -8.55 13.18 0.24
CA ASN A 49 -9.54 12.85 -0.80
C ASN A 49 -9.48 13.82 -2.00
N GLU A 50 -9.34 15.12 -1.76
CA GLU A 50 -9.21 16.14 -2.83
C GLU A 50 -8.00 15.87 -3.76
N MET A 51 -6.88 15.47 -3.17
CA MET A 51 -5.67 15.13 -3.94
C MET A 51 -5.84 13.79 -4.67
N LEU A 52 -6.54 12.83 -4.07
CA LEU A 52 -6.81 11.53 -4.68
C LEU A 52 -7.68 11.66 -5.93
N GLU A 53 -8.76 12.46 -5.87
CA GLU A 53 -9.65 12.73 -6.99
C GLU A 53 -8.92 13.36 -8.19
N THR A 54 -8.00 14.30 -7.92
CA THR A 54 -7.17 14.96 -8.95
C THR A 54 -6.35 13.96 -9.78
N TYR A 55 -6.00 12.82 -9.19
CA TYR A 55 -5.21 11.76 -9.83
C TYR A 55 -6.01 10.49 -10.12
N GLN A 56 -7.34 10.54 -10.05
CA GLN A 56 -8.22 9.37 -10.25
C GLN A 56 -7.85 8.19 -9.33
N MET A 57 -7.36 8.51 -8.13
CA MET A 57 -7.04 7.56 -7.08
C MET A 57 -8.18 7.51 -6.06
N THR A 58 -8.32 6.38 -5.39
CA THR A 58 -9.19 6.20 -4.22
C THR A 58 -8.39 5.96 -2.95
N LEU A 59 -7.12 5.55 -3.10
CA LEU A 59 -6.19 5.41 -2.00
C LEU A 59 -4.75 5.61 -2.47
N TYR A 60 -3.96 6.34 -1.68
CA TYR A 60 -2.52 6.41 -1.82
C TYR A 60 -1.89 6.29 -0.44
N LYS A 61 -0.96 5.34 -0.29
CA LYS A 61 -0.10 5.22 0.90
C LYS A 61 1.34 5.07 0.47
N SER A 62 2.26 5.79 1.11
CA SER A 62 3.69 5.58 0.92
C SER A 62 4.45 5.50 2.22
N LEU A 63 5.50 4.67 2.23
CA LEU A 63 6.54 4.65 3.24
C LEU A 63 7.87 4.99 2.58
N VAL A 64 8.56 5.98 3.14
CA VAL A 64 9.93 6.33 2.76
C VAL A 64 10.84 6.09 3.95
N PHE A 65 11.76 5.13 3.80
CA PHE A 65 12.74 4.75 4.81
C PHE A 65 14.04 5.51 4.53
N LYS A 66 14.56 6.23 5.53
CA LYS A 66 15.91 6.83 5.44
C LYS A 66 16.99 5.75 5.44
N ASP A 67 16.77 4.71 6.23
CA ASP A 67 17.54 3.47 6.29
C ASP A 67 16.52 2.33 6.43
N ALA A 68 16.55 1.39 5.49
CA ALA A 68 15.61 0.28 5.42
C ALA A 68 16.22 -1.03 5.89
N SER A 69 17.46 -1.07 6.40
CA SER A 69 18.19 -2.32 6.69
C SER A 69 17.37 -3.31 7.52
N ASP A 70 16.69 -2.83 8.58
CA ASP A 70 15.84 -3.66 9.45
C ASP A 70 14.48 -4.02 8.81
N ALA A 71 13.96 -3.16 7.95
CA ALA A 71 12.64 -3.32 7.35
C ALA A 71 12.69 -4.15 6.05
N LEU A 72 13.81 -4.10 5.33
CA LEU A 72 13.97 -4.62 3.98
C LEU A 72 13.66 -6.13 3.88
N PRO A 73 14.13 -7.01 4.78
CA PRO A 73 13.76 -8.41 4.74
C PRO A 73 12.24 -8.62 4.87
N THR A 74 11.58 -7.82 5.72
CA THR A 74 10.12 -7.88 5.89
C THR A 74 9.40 -7.38 4.63
N ILE A 75 9.87 -6.26 4.06
CA ILE A 75 9.30 -5.69 2.83
C ILE A 75 9.39 -6.70 1.68
N LEU A 76 10.58 -7.24 1.42
CA LEU A 76 10.81 -8.20 0.34
C LEU A 76 9.97 -9.47 0.51
N ARG A 77 9.85 -9.99 1.73
CA ARG A 77 8.99 -11.15 2.02
C ARG A 77 7.52 -10.87 1.73
N CYS A 78 7.02 -9.69 2.11
CA CYS A 78 5.63 -9.31 1.83
C CYS A 78 5.40 -9.08 0.33
N LEU A 79 6.36 -8.46 -0.37
CA LEU A 79 6.33 -8.29 -1.82
C LEU A 79 6.27 -9.64 -2.54
N GLU A 80 7.14 -10.60 -2.19
CA GLU A 80 7.13 -11.94 -2.79
C GLU A 80 5.81 -12.70 -2.55
N ALA A 81 5.17 -12.48 -1.40
CA ALA A 81 3.86 -13.07 -1.14
C ALA A 81 2.74 -12.46 -2.00
N ASP A 82 2.73 -11.14 -2.15
CA ASP A 82 1.71 -10.43 -2.92
C ASP A 82 1.95 -10.51 -4.44
N LYS A 83 3.22 -10.62 -4.87
CA LYS A 83 3.65 -10.87 -6.26
C LYS A 83 2.99 -12.12 -6.85
N LYS A 84 2.81 -13.17 -6.06
CA LYS A 84 2.13 -14.41 -6.50
C LYS A 84 0.68 -14.19 -6.92
N LYS A 85 0.07 -13.11 -6.46
CA LYS A 85 -1.30 -12.72 -6.81
C LYS A 85 -1.34 -11.68 -7.92
N ALA A 86 -0.20 -11.09 -8.29
CA ALA A 86 -0.14 -9.99 -9.24
C ALA A 86 -0.49 -10.44 -10.66
N LYS A 87 -1.30 -9.64 -11.36
CA LYS A 87 -1.60 -9.78 -12.79
C LYS A 87 -0.40 -9.44 -13.66
N LYS A 88 0.40 -8.46 -13.23
CA LYS A 88 1.58 -7.96 -13.98
C LYS A 88 2.69 -7.61 -13.00
N VAL A 89 3.91 -8.00 -13.34
CA VAL A 89 5.11 -7.74 -12.54
C VAL A 89 6.21 -7.20 -13.45
N LYS A 90 6.85 -6.11 -13.03
CA LYS A 90 8.08 -5.59 -13.65
C LYS A 90 9.07 -5.28 -12.54
N GLU A 91 10.18 -6.01 -12.49
CA GLU A 91 11.23 -5.83 -11.49
C GLU A 91 12.56 -5.51 -12.18
N VAL A 92 13.33 -4.61 -11.57
CA VAL A 92 14.73 -4.39 -11.92
C VAL A 92 15.56 -5.05 -10.84
N VAL A 93 16.34 -6.05 -11.21
CA VAL A 93 17.20 -6.82 -10.31
C VAL A 93 18.66 -6.50 -10.61
N SER A 94 19.45 -6.27 -9.56
CA SER A 94 20.89 -6.05 -9.66
C SER A 94 21.59 -6.77 -8.51
N ASN A 95 22.63 -7.53 -8.82
CA ASN A 95 23.36 -8.37 -7.87
C ASN A 95 22.44 -9.31 -7.07
N GLY A 96 21.44 -9.89 -7.74
CA GLY A 96 20.46 -10.80 -7.12
C GLY A 96 19.45 -10.12 -6.20
N GLN A 97 19.46 -8.78 -6.08
CA GLN A 97 18.52 -8.02 -5.25
C GLN A 97 17.60 -7.15 -6.10
N ILE A 98 16.33 -7.11 -5.73
CA ILE A 98 15.34 -6.21 -6.36
C ILE A 98 15.71 -4.76 -6.01
N LYS A 99 16.00 -3.95 -7.03
CA LYS A 99 16.26 -2.52 -6.91
C LYS A 99 15.01 -1.67 -7.08
N SER A 100 14.11 -2.11 -7.95
CA SER A 100 12.77 -1.53 -8.07
C SER A 100 11.78 -2.55 -8.58
N GLY A 101 10.51 -2.34 -8.31
CA GLY A 101 9.43 -3.23 -8.70
C GLY A 101 8.12 -2.48 -8.88
N TYR A 102 7.37 -2.89 -9.90
CA TYR A 102 5.99 -2.53 -10.19
C TYR A 102 5.16 -3.81 -10.19
N TYR A 103 4.09 -3.82 -9.41
CA TYR A 103 3.18 -4.95 -9.28
C TYR A 103 1.75 -4.46 -9.46
N GLN A 104 1.10 -4.90 -10.54
CA GLN A 104 -0.33 -4.71 -10.74
C GLN A 104 -1.06 -5.90 -10.13
N LEU A 105 -1.88 -5.64 -9.12
CA LEU A 105 -2.67 -6.65 -8.44
C LEU A 105 -4.02 -6.86 -9.15
N PRO A 106 -4.78 -7.91 -8.81
CA PRO A 106 -6.15 -8.03 -9.26
C PRO A 106 -6.95 -6.81 -8.80
N GLN A 107 -7.94 -6.39 -9.59
CA GLN A 107 -8.79 -5.27 -9.20
C GLN A 107 -9.51 -5.56 -7.88
N LEU A 108 -9.74 -4.53 -7.07
CA LEU A 108 -10.48 -4.67 -5.81
C LEU A 108 -11.98 -4.85 -6.07
N LYS A 109 -12.50 -4.04 -6.99
CA LYS A 109 -13.84 -4.06 -7.57
C LYS A 109 -13.72 -3.58 -9.02
N GLU A 110 -14.83 -3.61 -9.76
CA GLU A 110 -14.88 -3.07 -11.12
C GLU A 110 -14.24 -1.66 -11.16
N ASP A 111 -13.37 -1.47 -12.15
CA ASP A 111 -12.58 -0.25 -12.39
C ASP A 111 -11.66 0.23 -11.27
N VAL A 112 -11.48 -0.51 -10.17
CA VAL A 112 -10.49 -0.14 -9.14
C VAL A 112 -9.23 -1.01 -9.25
N ASN A 113 -8.26 -0.47 -9.96
CA ASN A 113 -6.92 -1.01 -10.08
C ASN A 113 -6.15 -0.88 -8.76
N ARG A 114 -5.22 -1.81 -8.54
CA ARG A 114 -4.36 -1.85 -7.35
C ARG A 114 -2.91 -2.01 -7.77
N PHE A 115 -2.04 -1.15 -7.25
CA PHE A 115 -0.63 -1.13 -7.59
C PHE A 115 0.24 -1.14 -6.34
N ILE A 116 1.34 -1.89 -6.39
CA ILE A 116 2.45 -1.74 -5.46
C ILE A 116 3.66 -1.24 -6.26
N LEU A 117 4.32 -0.22 -5.74
CA LEU A 117 5.62 0.25 -6.24
C LEU A 117 6.66 0.11 -5.14
N PHE A 118 7.83 -0.39 -5.50
CA PHE A 118 8.96 -0.52 -4.60
C PHE A 118 10.22 0.00 -5.26
N LYS A 119 11.08 0.68 -4.49
CA LYS A 119 12.46 0.97 -4.90
C LYS A 119 13.40 1.02 -3.71
N THR A 120 14.63 0.58 -3.90
CA THR A 120 15.76 0.86 -3.03
C THR A 120 16.51 2.09 -3.57
N GLY A 121 16.90 3.00 -2.68
CA GLY A 121 17.69 4.17 -3.00
C GLY A 121 19.16 4.03 -2.60
N LYS A 122 19.85 5.17 -2.47
CA LYS A 122 21.22 5.23 -1.92
C LYS A 122 21.18 5.09 -0.40
N LYS A 123 22.31 4.71 0.21
CA LYS A 123 22.47 4.61 1.68
C LYS A 123 21.38 3.75 2.33
N ASP A 124 21.07 2.61 1.72
CA ASP A 124 20.08 1.64 2.20
C ASP A 124 18.65 2.21 2.39
N SER A 125 18.35 3.37 1.80
CA SER A 125 16.98 3.89 1.77
C SER A 125 16.06 3.00 0.94
N ALA A 126 14.77 3.03 1.26
CA ALA A 126 13.74 2.34 0.47
C ALA A 126 12.47 3.16 0.40
N THR A 127 11.68 2.92 -0.63
CA THR A 127 10.35 3.49 -0.79
C THR A 127 9.39 2.38 -1.18
N LEU A 128 8.27 2.30 -0.46
CA LEU A 128 7.15 1.40 -0.75
C LEU A 128 5.90 2.25 -0.91
N ILE A 129 5.20 2.09 -2.02
CA ILE A 129 3.97 2.82 -2.33
C ILE A 129 2.88 1.81 -2.66
N TYR A 130 1.67 2.09 -2.20
CA TYR A 130 0.47 1.37 -2.55
C TYR A 130 -0.60 2.34 -3.03
N ILE A 131 -1.23 2.00 -4.15
CA ILE A 131 -2.23 2.84 -4.81
C ILE A 131 -3.44 1.99 -5.16
N GLU A 132 -4.63 2.56 -4.94
CA GLU A 132 -5.90 2.08 -5.48
C GLU A 132 -6.54 3.22 -6.28
N GLY A 133 -7.20 2.92 -7.39
CA GLY A 133 -7.84 3.94 -8.21
C GLY A 133 -8.32 3.45 -9.56
N GLU A 134 -8.97 4.35 -10.29
CA GLU A 134 -9.41 4.14 -11.67
C GLU A 134 -8.26 4.28 -12.66
N LEU A 135 -7.17 4.96 -12.27
CA LEU A 135 -5.96 5.09 -13.07
C LEU A 135 -5.46 3.73 -13.57
N ASP A 136 -4.98 3.72 -14.82
CA ASP A 136 -4.39 2.54 -15.40
C ASP A 136 -2.86 2.49 -15.19
N ALA A 137 -2.21 1.49 -15.80
CA ALA A 137 -0.77 1.31 -15.67
C ALA A 137 0.04 2.42 -16.37
N ASP A 138 -0.48 2.95 -17.47
CA ASP A 138 0.19 3.95 -18.30
C ASP A 138 0.05 5.35 -17.70
N ASP A 139 -1.10 5.64 -17.09
CA ASP A 139 -1.32 6.83 -16.27
C ASP A 139 -0.36 6.88 -15.09
N LEU A 140 -0.22 5.75 -14.37
CA LEU A 140 0.71 5.65 -13.24
C LEU A 140 2.16 5.87 -13.68
N ILE A 141 2.56 5.26 -14.81
CA ILE A 141 3.90 5.47 -15.38
C ILE A 141 4.08 6.95 -15.70
N THR A 142 3.13 7.58 -16.38
CA THR A 142 3.18 9.00 -16.71
C THR A 142 3.35 9.84 -15.46
N MET A 143 2.55 9.62 -14.41
CA MET A 143 2.70 10.31 -13.12
C MET A 143 4.09 10.12 -12.48
N LEU A 144 4.69 8.92 -12.58
CA LEU A 144 6.01 8.65 -12.02
C LEU A 144 7.15 9.32 -12.82
N PHE A 145 6.94 9.55 -14.12
CA PHE A 145 7.91 10.16 -15.03
C PHE A 145 7.68 11.65 -15.27
N MET A 146 6.55 12.21 -14.84
CA MET A 146 6.33 13.65 -14.79
C MET A 146 7.31 14.27 -13.79
N LYS A 147 8.46 14.66 -14.33
CA LYS A 147 9.39 15.56 -13.68
C LYS A 147 8.60 16.84 -13.36
N LYS A 148 8.49 17.18 -12.08
CA LYS A 148 8.15 18.55 -11.69
C LYS A 148 9.27 19.42 -12.25
N GLU A 149 8.97 20.23 -13.26
CA GLU A 149 9.84 21.33 -13.69
C GLU A 149 10.12 22.28 -12.53
#